data_AF-A0A2U1PRJ6-F1
#
_entry.id   AF-A0A2U1PRJ6-F1
#
_cell.length_a   1.000
_cell.length_b   1.000
_cell.length_c   1.000
_cell.angle_alpha   90.00
_cell.angle_beta   90.00
_cell.angle_gamma   90.00
#
_symmetry.space_group_name_H-M   'P 1'
#
loop_
_entity.id
_entity.type
_entity.pdbx_description
1 polymer ?
#
loop_
_entity_poly.entity_id
_entity_poly.type
_entity_poly.pdbx_seq_one_letter_code
_entity_poly.pdbx_strand_id
1 'polypeptide(L)'
;MTFFSGNNPTAIPVAQAPMTNTSQTLFGLTFVVDDPLTIGPNITSKIVGRAQGIYASADQNDFALSMVLNFVFFEGKYNGSSFSLLTRNPILSTAPREFSIVGGSGLFRFARAESALKPMEMEMSGSEDVVEVIHDARNCYIDGSTDAYNDEEFNWMMLRDGCFILFFIECISCGNDKVLLNNEYLGALGFANVARDIFVLENQIPFVVLEVLLELRFADSGEEILNGFFNYLNYGEVIIRQNEKVLENKQPLHLLELYRSYFISLSASLGLGSINLSKWRGWAKKMNTVHEDYNYIRRNRSFSSVMELKAKGIFLKCAYDESSNEDIKFHSHCCYGELELVRRAVSSNTKAIYLNMIAYEMCPHNPNDFRVSTYIRVMKSLVIQRDDVKELRNSKILLHSLGRDEEVVKMYDEIDAPAVNLYMFNQLRRGIEKHCTSQYKTWAAELITVYFSSPWKTVALLVASAILITSFLQTYFAIRPLPDESNGDIMKLLRRCAHFKHPSTPP
;
A
#
# COMPACT_ATOMS: atom_id res chain seq x y z
N MET A 1 -16.54 -12.45 -34.24
CA MET A 1 -15.90 -12.68 -32.92
C MET A 1 -15.02 -13.91 -33.01
N THR A 2 -13.79 -13.86 -32.50
CA THR A 2 -12.79 -14.94 -32.60
C THR A 2 -12.63 -15.63 -31.25
N PHE A 3 -12.76 -16.96 -31.20
CA PHE A 3 -12.62 -17.76 -29.98
C PHE A 3 -11.35 -18.62 -30.04
N PHE A 4 -10.39 -18.31 -29.16
CA PHE A 4 -9.11 -19.01 -29.07
C PHE A 4 -9.09 -20.17 -28.06
N SER A 5 -10.09 -20.23 -27.17
CA SER A 5 -10.18 -21.20 -26.07
C SER A 5 -11.64 -21.54 -25.75
N GLY A 6 -11.87 -22.65 -25.04
CA GLY A 6 -13.21 -23.16 -24.70
C GLY A 6 -13.56 -24.45 -25.45
N ASN A 7 -14.78 -24.96 -25.28
CA ASN A 7 -15.19 -26.26 -25.83
C ASN A 7 -15.26 -26.29 -27.37
N ASN A 8 -15.37 -25.13 -28.03
CA ASN A 8 -15.46 -24.99 -29.49
C ASN A 8 -14.66 -23.77 -29.98
N PRO A 9 -13.32 -23.83 -30.08
CA PRO A 9 -12.52 -22.74 -30.61
C PRO A 9 -12.83 -22.52 -32.10
N THR A 10 -12.82 -21.26 -32.52
CA THR A 10 -13.06 -20.84 -33.92
C THR A 10 -11.79 -20.36 -34.62
N ALA A 11 -10.70 -20.21 -33.86
CA ALA A 11 -9.35 -20.01 -34.37
C ALA A 11 -8.40 -21.07 -33.80
N ILE A 12 -7.66 -21.74 -34.69
CA ILE A 12 -6.73 -22.82 -34.31
C ILE A 12 -5.33 -22.50 -34.85
N PRO A 13 -4.28 -22.56 -34.01
CA PRO A 13 -2.92 -22.41 -34.49
C PRO A 13 -2.53 -23.61 -35.37
N VAL A 14 -2.05 -23.34 -36.57
CA VAL A 14 -1.67 -24.36 -37.56
C VAL A 14 -0.18 -24.40 -37.87
N ALA A 15 0.56 -23.33 -37.56
CA ALA A 15 2.00 -23.27 -37.72
C ALA A 15 2.63 -22.30 -36.71
N GLN A 16 3.85 -22.64 -36.28
CA GLN A 16 4.68 -21.79 -35.43
C GLN A 16 6.15 -21.94 -35.85
N ALA A 17 6.89 -20.84 -35.86
CA ALA A 17 8.34 -20.82 -36.05
C ALA A 17 9.07 -21.18 -34.73
N PRO A 18 10.32 -21.67 -34.78
CA PRO A 18 11.10 -22.00 -33.57
C PRO A 18 11.25 -20.82 -32.58
N MET A 19 11.30 -19.60 -33.11
CA MET A 19 11.43 -18.36 -32.32
C MET A 19 10.10 -17.75 -31.88
N THR A 20 8.95 -18.35 -32.23
CA THR A 20 7.62 -17.78 -31.95
C THR A 20 7.44 -17.48 -30.47
N ASN A 21 7.79 -18.44 -29.60
CA ASN A 21 7.59 -18.32 -28.15
C ASN A 21 8.56 -17.35 -27.47
N THR A 22 9.66 -16.99 -28.13
CA THR A 22 10.64 -16.02 -27.61
C THR A 22 10.56 -14.67 -28.32
N SER A 23 9.72 -14.56 -29.35
CA SER A 23 9.48 -13.31 -30.08
C SER A 23 8.40 -12.49 -29.38
N GLN A 24 8.67 -11.20 -29.17
CA GLN A 24 7.71 -10.25 -28.61
C GLN A 24 6.48 -10.05 -29.53
N THR A 25 6.60 -10.34 -30.83
CA THR A 25 5.50 -10.20 -31.80
C THR A 25 4.78 -11.52 -32.09
N LEU A 26 5.21 -12.65 -31.50
CA LEU A 26 4.80 -14.01 -31.89
C LEU A 26 5.08 -14.32 -33.37
N PHE A 27 6.13 -13.73 -33.93
CA PHE A 27 6.50 -13.87 -35.34
C PHE A 27 6.50 -15.33 -35.81
N GLY A 28 5.77 -15.60 -36.90
CA GLY A 28 5.64 -16.91 -37.50
C GLY A 28 4.46 -17.75 -36.97
N LEU A 29 3.72 -17.27 -35.97
CA LEU A 29 2.47 -17.91 -35.53
C LEU A 29 1.37 -17.70 -36.57
N THR A 30 0.76 -18.79 -37.04
CA THR A 30 -0.30 -18.77 -38.05
C THR A 30 -1.53 -19.50 -37.54
N PHE A 31 -2.71 -18.89 -37.74
CA PHE A 31 -4.00 -19.44 -37.38
C PHE A 31 -4.86 -19.69 -38.62
N VAL A 32 -5.66 -20.75 -38.58
CA VAL A 32 -6.82 -20.93 -39.45
C VAL A 32 -8.06 -20.56 -38.64
N VAL A 33 -8.94 -19.76 -39.23
CA VAL A 33 -10.12 -19.22 -38.57
C VAL A 33 -11.41 -19.45 -39.33
N ASP A 34 -12.48 -19.59 -38.55
CA ASP A 34 -13.85 -19.79 -38.99
C ASP A 34 -14.78 -19.11 -37.97
N ASP A 35 -14.78 -17.78 -37.98
CA ASP A 35 -15.40 -16.95 -36.94
C ASP A 35 -16.85 -16.61 -37.30
N PRO A 36 -17.82 -16.72 -36.38
CA PRO A 36 -19.19 -16.26 -36.64
C PRO A 36 -19.28 -14.74 -36.78
N LEU A 37 -20.12 -14.29 -37.71
CA LEU A 37 -20.54 -12.91 -37.89
C LEU A 37 -21.98 -12.76 -37.42
N THR A 38 -22.23 -11.87 -36.49
CA THR A 38 -23.53 -11.67 -35.83
C THR A 38 -24.12 -10.29 -36.14
N ILE A 39 -25.44 -10.13 -36.02
CA ILE A 39 -26.13 -8.84 -36.25
C ILE A 39 -25.76 -7.81 -35.19
N GLY A 40 -25.48 -8.26 -33.96
CA GLY A 40 -25.02 -7.43 -32.86
C GLY A 40 -23.79 -8.03 -32.17
N PRO A 41 -23.23 -7.33 -31.17
CA PRO A 41 -22.01 -7.75 -30.48
C PRO A 41 -22.21 -9.00 -29.59
N ASN A 42 -23.44 -9.27 -29.13
CA ASN A 42 -23.72 -10.43 -28.28
C ASN A 42 -23.55 -11.76 -29.05
N ILE A 43 -22.83 -12.73 -28.48
CA ILE A 43 -22.55 -14.06 -29.04
C ILE A 43 -23.80 -14.91 -29.31
N THR A 44 -24.89 -14.67 -28.58
CA THR A 44 -26.19 -15.34 -28.76
C THR A 44 -27.03 -14.67 -29.84
N SER A 45 -26.62 -13.50 -30.33
CA SER A 45 -27.34 -12.79 -31.37
C SER A 45 -27.27 -13.55 -32.70
N LYS A 46 -28.26 -13.27 -33.56
CA LYS A 46 -28.42 -14.01 -34.80
C LYS A 46 -27.14 -13.95 -35.65
N ILE A 47 -26.59 -15.11 -35.96
CA ILE A 47 -25.47 -15.26 -36.88
C ILE A 47 -25.99 -15.00 -38.30
N VAL A 48 -25.30 -14.13 -39.03
CA VAL A 48 -25.62 -13.73 -40.41
C VAL A 48 -24.58 -14.15 -41.44
N GLY A 49 -23.40 -14.56 -40.98
CA GLY A 49 -22.31 -14.97 -41.83
C GLY A 49 -21.16 -15.58 -41.06
N ARG A 50 -20.05 -15.85 -41.74
CA ARG A 50 -18.78 -16.25 -41.13
C ARG A 50 -17.59 -15.55 -41.78
N ALA A 51 -16.55 -15.30 -41.01
CA ALA A 51 -15.23 -14.87 -41.50
C ALA A 51 -14.29 -16.07 -41.50
N GLN A 52 -13.81 -16.45 -42.69
CA GLN A 52 -13.08 -17.69 -42.91
C GLN A 52 -11.74 -17.41 -43.59
N GLY A 53 -10.66 -17.97 -43.06
CA GLY A 53 -9.36 -17.84 -43.70
C GLY A 53 -8.20 -17.99 -42.73
N ILE A 54 -7.19 -17.16 -42.89
CA ILE A 54 -5.97 -17.21 -42.09
C ILE A 54 -5.56 -15.82 -41.60
N TYR A 55 -4.92 -15.79 -40.45
CA TYR A 55 -4.04 -14.69 -40.09
C TYR A 55 -2.74 -15.21 -39.51
N ALA A 56 -1.66 -14.48 -39.77
CA ALA A 56 -0.33 -14.81 -39.30
C ALA A 56 0.33 -13.58 -38.69
N SER A 57 1.06 -13.78 -37.58
CA SER A 57 2.00 -12.76 -37.11
C SER A 57 3.20 -12.74 -38.05
N ALA A 58 3.27 -11.68 -38.87
CA ALA A 58 4.19 -11.58 -39.99
C ALA A 58 5.16 -10.39 -39.88
N ASP A 59 5.15 -9.69 -38.74
CA ASP A 59 5.97 -8.52 -38.47
C ASP A 59 6.90 -8.81 -37.28
N GLN A 60 8.19 -8.49 -37.42
CA GLN A 60 9.21 -8.77 -36.40
C GLN A 60 9.35 -7.64 -35.38
N ASN A 61 8.87 -6.44 -35.71
CA ASN A 61 9.04 -5.25 -34.88
C ASN A 61 7.72 -4.84 -34.22
N ASP A 62 6.60 -4.90 -34.96
CA ASP A 62 5.28 -4.56 -34.45
C ASP A 62 4.40 -5.80 -34.29
N PHE A 63 3.52 -5.84 -33.28
CA PHE A 63 2.49 -6.87 -33.21
C PHE A 63 1.39 -6.58 -34.24
N ALA A 64 1.58 -7.12 -35.46
CA ALA A 64 0.67 -6.94 -36.58
C ALA A 64 0.34 -8.27 -37.25
N LEU A 65 -0.94 -8.48 -37.55
CA LEU A 65 -1.42 -9.66 -38.26
C LEU A 65 -1.49 -9.38 -39.77
N SER A 66 -0.91 -10.26 -40.57
CA SER A 66 -1.23 -10.36 -41.98
C SER A 66 -2.45 -11.26 -42.15
N MET A 67 -3.54 -10.73 -42.70
CA MET A 67 -4.83 -11.42 -42.75
C MET A 67 -5.31 -11.65 -44.17
N VAL A 68 -5.80 -12.86 -44.42
CA VAL A 68 -6.48 -13.27 -45.65
C VAL A 68 -7.80 -13.90 -45.24
N LEU A 69 -8.89 -13.14 -45.35
CA LEU A 69 -10.20 -13.55 -44.82
C LEU A 69 -11.30 -13.41 -45.88
N ASN A 70 -12.23 -14.34 -45.89
CA ASN A 70 -13.46 -14.30 -46.67
C ASN A 70 -14.65 -14.14 -45.73
N PHE A 71 -15.43 -13.09 -45.93
CA PHE A 71 -16.67 -12.86 -45.20
C PHE A 71 -17.82 -13.41 -46.04
N VAL A 72 -18.42 -14.50 -45.58
CA VAL A 72 -19.47 -15.26 -46.29
C VAL A 72 -20.79 -15.07 -45.57
N PHE A 73 -21.79 -14.53 -46.26
CA PHE A 73 -23.12 -14.26 -45.69
C PHE A 73 -24.12 -15.34 -46.10
N PHE A 74 -24.93 -15.80 -45.15
CA PHE A 74 -25.95 -16.83 -45.39
C PHE A 74 -27.38 -16.41 -44.98
N GLU A 75 -27.56 -15.13 -44.60
CA GLU A 75 -28.84 -14.56 -44.16
C GLU A 75 -29.14 -13.22 -44.84
N GLY A 76 -30.42 -12.84 -44.85
CA GLY A 76 -30.89 -11.53 -45.31
C GLY A 76 -30.61 -11.22 -46.79
N LYS A 77 -30.51 -9.93 -47.12
CA LYS A 77 -30.30 -9.43 -48.51
C LYS A 77 -29.00 -9.98 -49.13
N TYR A 78 -28.01 -10.31 -48.32
CA TYR A 78 -26.67 -10.70 -48.77
C TYR A 78 -26.46 -12.21 -48.79
N ASN A 79 -27.49 -13.01 -48.52
CA ASN A 79 -27.41 -14.47 -48.52
C ASN A 79 -26.77 -15.01 -49.82
N GLY A 80 -25.76 -15.86 -49.68
CA GLY A 80 -25.01 -16.47 -50.79
C GLY A 80 -23.97 -15.56 -51.41
N SER A 81 -23.73 -14.36 -50.86
CA SER A 81 -22.69 -13.43 -51.29
C SER A 81 -21.51 -13.44 -50.32
N SER A 82 -20.32 -13.09 -50.83
CA SER A 82 -19.12 -12.96 -49.99
C SER A 82 -18.20 -11.87 -50.47
N PHE A 83 -17.33 -11.36 -49.60
CA PHE A 83 -16.20 -10.53 -50.00
C PHE A 83 -14.90 -11.01 -49.37
N SER A 84 -13.78 -10.70 -50.02
CA SER A 84 -12.44 -11.13 -49.64
C SER A 84 -11.61 -9.94 -49.19
N LEU A 85 -10.83 -10.17 -48.15
CA LEU A 85 -10.01 -9.19 -47.46
C LEU A 85 -8.57 -9.69 -47.45
N LEU A 86 -7.66 -8.81 -47.85
CA LEU A 86 -6.21 -9.03 -47.77
C LEU A 86 -5.59 -7.77 -47.15
N THR A 87 -5.13 -7.84 -45.91
CA THR A 87 -4.61 -6.64 -45.23
C THR A 87 -3.55 -6.94 -44.17
N ARG A 88 -2.80 -5.89 -43.82
CA ARG A 88 -2.01 -5.81 -42.58
C ARG A 88 -2.87 -5.17 -41.50
N ASN A 89 -2.95 -5.80 -40.33
CA ASN A 89 -3.74 -5.35 -39.19
C ASN A 89 -2.82 -5.14 -37.98
N PRO A 90 -2.32 -3.92 -37.76
CA PRO A 90 -1.53 -3.58 -36.57
C PRO A 90 -2.46 -3.41 -35.37
N ILE A 91 -2.72 -4.50 -34.66
CA ILE A 91 -3.76 -4.58 -33.62
C ILE A 91 -3.49 -3.58 -32.48
N LEU A 92 -2.21 -3.37 -32.13
CA LEU A 92 -1.80 -2.49 -31.04
C LEU A 92 -1.60 -1.02 -31.46
N SER A 93 -1.80 -0.69 -32.75
CA SER A 93 -1.65 0.69 -33.22
C SER A 93 -2.85 1.56 -32.87
N THR A 94 -2.60 2.81 -32.50
CA THR A 94 -3.62 3.84 -32.24
C THR A 94 -4.13 4.52 -33.52
N ALA A 95 -3.49 4.27 -34.66
CA ALA A 95 -3.93 4.76 -35.96
C ALA A 95 -5.19 3.99 -36.45
N PRO A 96 -6.08 4.63 -37.24
CA PRO A 96 -7.16 3.93 -37.94
C PRO A 96 -6.59 2.76 -38.74
N ARG A 97 -7.28 1.62 -38.68
CA ARG A 97 -6.84 0.40 -39.35
C ARG A 97 -7.54 0.27 -40.69
N GLU A 98 -6.76 0.22 -41.75
CA GLU A 98 -7.27 0.12 -43.11
C GLU A 98 -7.36 -1.34 -43.54
N PHE A 99 -8.49 -1.67 -44.16
CA PHE A 99 -8.77 -3.00 -44.67
C PHE A 99 -9.09 -2.90 -46.16
N SER A 100 -8.32 -3.63 -46.96
CA SER A 100 -8.50 -3.70 -48.41
C SER A 100 -9.46 -4.83 -48.77
N ILE A 101 -10.61 -4.47 -49.35
CA ILE A 101 -11.50 -5.43 -50.00
C ILE A 101 -10.98 -5.67 -51.41
N VAL A 102 -10.44 -6.87 -51.64
CA VAL A 102 -9.75 -7.23 -52.89
C VAL A 102 -10.64 -7.91 -53.91
N GLY A 103 -11.87 -8.28 -53.53
CA GLY A 103 -12.85 -8.88 -54.42
C GLY A 103 -14.08 -9.37 -53.69
N GLY A 104 -15.03 -9.93 -54.44
CA GLY A 104 -16.23 -10.53 -53.88
C GLY A 104 -17.04 -11.34 -54.88
N SER A 105 -18.02 -12.06 -54.37
CA SER A 105 -18.93 -12.93 -55.09
C SER A 105 -20.39 -12.59 -54.79
N GLY A 106 -21.33 -13.10 -55.59
CA GLY A 106 -22.75 -12.75 -55.46
C GLY A 106 -22.99 -11.24 -55.67
N LEU A 107 -23.65 -10.60 -54.71
CA LEU A 107 -23.93 -9.15 -54.72
C LEU A 107 -22.67 -8.28 -54.57
N PHE A 108 -21.56 -8.83 -54.06
CA PHE A 108 -20.27 -8.12 -53.96
C PHE A 108 -19.36 -8.40 -55.16
N ARG A 109 -19.90 -8.89 -56.29
CA ARG A 109 -19.11 -9.13 -57.49
C ARG A 109 -18.46 -7.83 -57.96
N PHE A 110 -17.15 -7.90 -58.19
CA PHE A 110 -16.28 -6.76 -58.52
C PHE A 110 -16.11 -5.71 -57.41
N ALA A 111 -16.49 -6.01 -56.17
CA ALA A 111 -16.25 -5.12 -55.04
C ALA A 111 -14.75 -4.81 -54.89
N ARG A 112 -14.41 -3.53 -54.89
CA ARG A 112 -13.11 -2.99 -54.46
C ARG A 112 -13.41 -1.79 -53.60
N ALA A 113 -12.87 -1.80 -52.39
CA ALA A 113 -13.03 -0.70 -51.47
C ALA A 113 -11.88 -0.71 -50.46
N GLU A 114 -11.62 0.47 -49.94
CA GLU A 114 -10.79 0.68 -48.77
C GLU A 114 -11.74 1.05 -47.63
N SER A 115 -11.68 0.31 -46.53
CA SER A 115 -12.46 0.60 -45.33
C SER A 115 -11.54 0.88 -44.16
N ALA A 116 -11.69 2.06 -43.56
CA ALA A 116 -11.03 2.40 -42.31
C ALA A 116 -11.92 1.97 -41.13
N LEU A 117 -11.42 1.06 -40.31
CA LEU A 117 -11.96 0.77 -38.99
C LEU A 117 -11.26 1.70 -37.99
N LYS A 118 -12.04 2.38 -37.15
CA LYS A 118 -11.48 2.95 -35.91
C LYS A 118 -10.83 1.82 -35.10
N PRO A 119 -9.82 2.11 -34.26
CA PRO A 119 -9.17 1.09 -33.44
C PRO A 119 -10.21 0.17 -32.79
N MET A 120 -10.05 -1.17 -32.90
CA MET A 120 -10.93 -2.08 -32.16
C MET A 120 -10.71 -1.81 -30.69
N GLU A 121 -11.79 -1.44 -30.06
CA GLU A 121 -12.14 -1.88 -28.72
C GLU A 121 -11.85 -3.38 -28.60
N MET A 122 -10.97 -3.69 -27.65
CA MET A 122 -10.63 -5.05 -27.28
C MET A 122 -11.91 -5.68 -26.70
N GLU A 123 -12.68 -6.40 -27.53
CA GLU A 123 -13.91 -7.06 -27.09
C GLU A 123 -13.54 -8.19 -26.11
N MET A 124 -13.59 -7.86 -24.83
CA MET A 124 -13.41 -8.79 -23.73
C MET A 124 -14.65 -9.70 -23.69
N SER A 125 -14.47 -11.00 -23.84
CA SER A 125 -15.53 -12.03 -23.78
C SER A 125 -16.25 -12.14 -22.41
N GLY A 126 -16.11 -11.15 -21.52
CA GLY A 126 -16.83 -11.00 -20.26
C GLY A 126 -17.60 -9.67 -20.16
N SER A 127 -17.89 -9.00 -21.28
CA SER A 127 -18.27 -7.58 -21.28
C SER A 127 -19.68 -7.22 -20.82
N GLU A 128 -20.68 -8.12 -20.82
CA GLU A 128 -22.04 -7.72 -20.38
C GLU A 128 -22.08 -7.40 -18.89
N ASP A 129 -21.49 -8.26 -18.03
CA ASP A 129 -21.42 -8.02 -16.58
C ASP A 129 -20.54 -6.80 -16.24
N VAL A 130 -19.47 -6.57 -17.02
CA VAL A 130 -18.57 -5.42 -16.83
C VAL A 130 -19.24 -4.12 -17.23
N VAL A 131 -19.94 -4.11 -18.36
CA VAL A 131 -20.66 -2.92 -18.87
C VAL A 131 -21.82 -2.58 -17.95
N GLU A 132 -22.53 -3.58 -17.40
CA GLU A 132 -23.60 -3.38 -16.42
C GLU A 132 -23.07 -2.78 -15.11
N VAL A 133 -21.98 -3.33 -14.55
CA VAL A 133 -21.38 -2.80 -13.32
C VAL A 133 -20.77 -1.40 -13.53
N ILE A 134 -20.15 -1.14 -14.69
CA ILE A 134 -19.63 0.19 -15.01
C ILE A 134 -20.78 1.19 -15.22
N HIS A 135 -21.88 0.78 -15.83
CA HIS A 135 -23.07 1.63 -15.95
C HIS A 135 -23.60 2.03 -14.57
N ASP A 136 -23.66 1.08 -13.62
CA ASP A 136 -24.07 1.35 -12.24
C ASP A 136 -23.09 2.24 -11.47
N ALA A 137 -21.82 2.28 -11.87
CA ALA A 137 -20.81 3.18 -11.32
C ALA A 137 -21.16 4.67 -11.56
N ARG A 138 -22.00 4.97 -12.55
CA ARG A 138 -22.52 6.34 -12.78
C ARG A 138 -23.29 6.87 -11.56
N ASN A 139 -23.97 5.98 -10.82
CA ASN A 139 -24.73 6.34 -9.62
C ASN A 139 -23.84 6.79 -8.43
N CYS A 140 -22.52 6.60 -8.52
CA CYS A 140 -21.57 7.09 -7.53
C CYS A 140 -21.27 8.59 -7.68
N TYR A 141 -21.67 9.20 -8.81
CA TYR A 141 -21.46 10.61 -9.10
C TYR A 141 -22.72 11.43 -8.80
N ILE A 142 -22.54 12.71 -8.49
CA ILE A 142 -23.66 13.62 -8.23
C ILE A 142 -24.49 13.78 -9.50
N ASP A 143 -25.82 13.74 -9.37
CA ASP A 143 -26.76 13.95 -10.47
C ASP A 143 -26.38 15.18 -11.32
N GLY A 144 -26.34 15.01 -12.64
CA GLY A 144 -25.97 16.07 -13.58
C GLY A 144 -24.47 16.19 -13.88
N SER A 145 -23.59 15.58 -13.08
CA SER A 145 -22.14 15.72 -13.25
C SER A 145 -21.56 14.89 -14.41
N THR A 146 -22.30 13.87 -14.86
CA THR A 146 -21.86 12.97 -15.95
C THR A 146 -22.73 13.09 -17.21
N ASP A 147 -23.70 14.02 -17.24
CA ASP A 147 -24.67 14.21 -18.34
C ASP A 147 -24.02 14.61 -19.67
N ALA A 148 -22.78 15.11 -19.62
CA ALA A 148 -22.01 15.43 -20.81
C ALA A 148 -21.59 14.19 -21.63
N TYR A 149 -21.67 12.99 -21.03
CA TYR A 149 -21.22 11.75 -21.62
C TYR A 149 -22.39 10.77 -21.75
N ASN A 150 -22.59 10.23 -22.96
CA ASN A 150 -23.51 9.10 -23.12
C ASN A 150 -22.95 7.83 -22.44
N ASP A 151 -23.75 6.76 -22.37
CA ASP A 151 -23.36 5.56 -21.63
C ASP A 151 -22.15 4.85 -22.22
N GLU A 152 -22.01 4.83 -23.54
CA GLU A 152 -20.85 4.26 -24.22
C GLU A 152 -19.57 5.05 -23.88
N GLU A 153 -19.63 6.38 -23.97
CA GLU A 153 -18.52 7.27 -23.64
C GLU A 153 -18.10 7.17 -22.17
N PHE A 154 -19.08 7.12 -21.26
CA PHE A 154 -18.83 6.96 -19.83
C PHE A 154 -18.19 5.60 -19.52
N ASN A 155 -18.70 4.52 -20.12
CA ASN A 155 -18.16 3.18 -19.92
C ASN A 155 -16.71 3.08 -20.44
N TRP A 156 -16.42 3.65 -21.60
CA TRP A 156 -15.07 3.70 -22.15
C TRP A 156 -14.10 4.49 -21.29
N MET A 157 -14.55 5.61 -20.71
CA MET A 157 -13.76 6.40 -19.78
C MET A 157 -13.39 5.57 -18.54
N MET A 158 -14.38 4.96 -17.89
CA MET A 158 -14.15 4.16 -16.68
C MET A 158 -13.27 2.94 -16.96
N LEU A 159 -13.50 2.24 -18.07
CA LEU A 159 -12.69 1.08 -18.46
C LEU A 159 -11.23 1.49 -18.71
N ARG A 160 -11.02 2.56 -19.48
CA ARG A 160 -9.67 3.05 -19.82
C ARG A 160 -8.91 3.49 -18.57
N ASP A 161 -9.55 4.28 -17.72
CA ASP A 161 -8.92 4.82 -16.51
C ASP A 161 -8.67 3.71 -15.49
N GLY A 162 -9.62 2.78 -15.33
CA GLY A 162 -9.45 1.60 -14.49
C GLY A 162 -8.29 0.71 -14.95
N CYS A 163 -8.20 0.43 -16.25
CA CYS A 163 -7.09 -0.34 -16.82
C CYS A 163 -5.75 0.35 -16.62
N PHE A 164 -5.69 1.68 -16.77
CA PHE A 164 -4.48 2.46 -16.53
C PHE A 164 -4.03 2.39 -15.07
N ILE A 165 -4.97 2.55 -14.12
CA ILE A 165 -4.69 2.42 -12.68
C ILE A 165 -4.13 1.02 -12.38
N LEU A 166 -4.79 -0.04 -12.85
CA LEU A 166 -4.33 -1.42 -12.60
C LEU A 166 -2.98 -1.73 -13.25
N PHE A 167 -2.73 -1.20 -14.44
CA PHE A 167 -1.42 -1.30 -15.08
C PHE A 167 -0.33 -0.66 -14.23
N PHE A 168 -0.58 0.54 -13.69
CA PHE A 168 0.37 1.22 -12.82
C PHE A 168 0.60 0.47 -11.50
N ILE A 169 -0.46 0.01 -10.84
CA ILE A 169 -0.38 -0.81 -9.62
C ILE A 169 0.49 -2.03 -9.87
N GLU A 170 0.25 -2.75 -10.95
CA GLU A 170 1.04 -3.93 -11.31
C GLU A 170 2.52 -3.62 -11.58
N CYS A 171 2.82 -2.50 -12.26
CA CYS A 171 4.20 -2.07 -12.50
C CYS A 171 4.99 -1.89 -11.20
N ILE A 172 4.33 -1.38 -10.15
CA ILE A 172 4.93 -1.17 -8.84
C ILE A 172 5.00 -2.49 -8.05
N SER A 173 3.95 -3.32 -8.10
CA SER A 173 3.83 -4.53 -7.29
C SER A 173 4.66 -5.71 -7.77
N CYS A 174 4.91 -5.85 -9.08
CA CYS A 174 5.51 -7.08 -9.63
C CYS A 174 7.03 -7.02 -9.88
N GLY A 175 7.66 -5.85 -9.82
CA GLY A 175 9.12 -5.69 -9.95
C GLY A 175 9.72 -5.86 -11.36
N ASN A 176 10.72 -5.01 -11.63
CA ASN A 176 11.71 -4.94 -12.72
C ASN A 176 11.30 -4.92 -14.21
N ASP A 177 10.51 -5.84 -14.76
CA ASP A 177 10.39 -5.90 -16.25
C ASP A 177 9.39 -4.88 -16.83
N LYS A 178 8.36 -4.50 -16.06
CA LYS A 178 7.31 -3.55 -16.52
C LYS A 178 7.64 -2.08 -16.26
N VAL A 179 8.55 -1.80 -15.33
CA VAL A 179 9.02 -0.43 -15.03
C VAL A 179 9.81 0.16 -16.23
N LEU A 180 10.54 -0.70 -16.96
CA LEU A 180 11.26 -0.31 -18.18
C LEU A 180 10.29 0.07 -19.32
N LEU A 181 9.28 -0.76 -19.59
CA LEU A 181 8.22 -0.47 -20.56
C LEU A 181 7.53 0.86 -20.25
N ASN A 182 7.27 1.17 -18.99
CA ASN A 182 6.58 2.39 -18.61
C ASN A 182 7.43 3.66 -18.82
N ASN A 183 8.75 3.58 -18.61
CA ASN A 183 9.65 4.70 -18.88
C ASN A 183 9.71 5.05 -20.38
N GLU A 184 9.43 4.11 -21.28
CA GLU A 184 9.37 4.37 -22.72
C GLU A 184 8.10 5.13 -23.15
N TYR A 185 6.96 4.87 -22.50
CA TYR A 185 5.68 5.50 -22.85
C TYR A 185 5.39 6.80 -22.07
N LEU A 186 5.56 6.80 -20.75
CA LEU A 186 5.24 7.95 -19.88
C LEU A 186 6.47 8.80 -19.54
N GLY A 187 7.67 8.27 -19.76
CA GLY A 187 8.91 8.85 -19.24
C GLY A 187 9.06 8.67 -17.73
N ALA A 188 10.31 8.65 -17.26
CA ALA A 188 10.62 8.47 -15.83
C ALA A 188 9.97 9.52 -14.93
N LEU A 189 9.87 10.78 -15.40
CA LEU A 189 9.22 11.85 -14.66
C LEU A 189 7.69 11.68 -14.61
N GLY A 190 7.08 11.23 -15.70
CA GLY A 190 5.65 10.93 -15.74
C GLY A 190 5.32 9.83 -14.73
N PHE A 191 6.02 8.70 -14.84
CA PHE A 191 5.86 7.56 -13.93
C PHE A 191 6.02 7.94 -12.45
N ALA A 192 7.03 8.74 -12.12
CA ALA A 192 7.26 9.20 -10.76
C ALA A 192 6.10 10.03 -10.19
N ASN A 193 5.26 10.65 -11.02
CA ASN A 193 4.12 11.47 -10.58
C ASN A 193 2.76 10.75 -10.69
N VAL A 194 2.65 9.62 -11.39
CA VAL A 194 1.36 8.92 -11.56
C VAL A 194 0.75 8.51 -10.21
N ALA A 195 1.57 8.04 -9.25
CA ALA A 195 1.06 7.69 -7.92
C ALA A 195 0.41 8.89 -7.22
N ARG A 196 0.93 10.12 -7.41
CA ARG A 196 0.28 11.32 -6.89
C ARG A 196 -1.11 11.47 -7.50
N ASP A 197 -1.20 11.40 -8.83
CA ASP A 197 -2.43 11.70 -9.57
C ASP A 197 -3.51 10.63 -9.36
N ILE A 198 -3.13 9.35 -9.15
CA ILE A 198 -4.05 8.26 -8.79
C ILE A 198 -4.69 8.47 -7.41
N PHE A 199 -4.04 9.19 -6.49
CA PHE A 199 -4.54 9.41 -5.13
C PHE A 199 -5.08 10.82 -4.90
N VAL A 200 -5.21 11.65 -5.95
CA VAL A 200 -5.94 12.92 -5.84
C VAL A 200 -7.43 12.62 -5.69
N LEU A 201 -8.08 13.24 -4.71
CA LEU A 201 -9.50 13.03 -4.40
C LEU A 201 -10.41 13.38 -5.59
N GLU A 202 -10.03 14.37 -6.40
CA GLU A 202 -10.74 14.79 -7.61
C GLU A 202 -10.58 13.81 -8.79
N ASN A 203 -9.61 12.90 -8.73
CA ASN A 203 -9.28 11.94 -9.79
C ASN A 203 -9.51 10.49 -9.34
N GLN A 204 -10.62 10.27 -8.62
CA GLN A 204 -11.04 8.95 -8.17
C GLN A 204 -12.12 8.37 -9.09
N ILE A 205 -12.01 7.08 -9.39
CA ILE A 205 -13.11 6.31 -9.99
C ILE A 205 -13.75 5.40 -8.92
N PRO A 206 -15.03 5.02 -9.08
CA PRO A 206 -15.69 4.07 -8.18
C PRO A 206 -14.90 2.77 -8.10
N PHE A 207 -14.66 2.30 -6.88
CA PHE A 207 -13.84 1.10 -6.66
C PHE A 207 -14.44 -0.15 -7.29
N VAL A 208 -15.77 -0.22 -7.42
CA VAL A 208 -16.47 -1.33 -8.07
C VAL A 208 -15.95 -1.59 -9.50
N VAL A 209 -15.55 -0.53 -10.22
CA VAL A 209 -14.91 -0.66 -11.54
C VAL A 209 -13.56 -1.37 -11.42
N LEU A 210 -12.74 -0.97 -10.44
CA LEU A 210 -11.44 -1.60 -10.20
C LEU A 210 -11.57 -3.03 -9.69
N GLU A 211 -12.59 -3.33 -8.89
CA GLU A 211 -12.88 -4.67 -8.35
C GLU A 211 -13.14 -5.65 -9.49
N VAL A 212 -14.06 -5.32 -10.40
CA VAL A 212 -14.34 -6.13 -11.59
C VAL A 212 -13.10 -6.31 -12.46
N LEU A 213 -12.34 -5.23 -12.70
CA LEU A 213 -11.13 -5.30 -13.53
C LEU A 213 -9.99 -6.10 -12.85
N LEU A 214 -9.89 -6.07 -11.52
CA LEU A 214 -8.94 -6.87 -10.76
C LEU A 214 -9.26 -8.35 -10.89
N GLU A 215 -10.53 -8.73 -10.74
CA GLU A 215 -10.99 -10.12 -10.89
C GLU A 215 -10.72 -10.64 -12.30
N LEU A 216 -11.03 -9.85 -13.33
CA LEU A 216 -10.82 -10.25 -14.72
C LEU A 216 -9.35 -10.41 -15.08
N ARG A 217 -8.49 -9.54 -14.54
CA ARG A 217 -7.08 -9.47 -14.92
C ARG A 217 -6.21 -10.41 -14.10
N PHE A 218 -6.51 -10.57 -12.83
CA PHE A 218 -5.64 -11.26 -11.87
C PHE A 218 -6.31 -12.44 -11.16
N ALA A 219 -7.58 -12.74 -11.47
CA ALA A 219 -8.36 -13.78 -10.78
C ALA A 219 -8.23 -13.62 -9.26
N ASP A 220 -7.82 -14.68 -8.55
CA ASP A 220 -7.69 -14.69 -7.10
C ASP A 220 -6.49 -13.87 -6.55
N SER A 221 -5.58 -13.40 -7.40
CA SER A 221 -4.38 -12.65 -6.99
C SER A 221 -4.57 -11.14 -6.90
N GLY A 222 -5.78 -10.61 -7.15
CA GLY A 222 -6.05 -9.16 -7.14
C GLY A 222 -5.67 -8.47 -5.82
N GLU A 223 -6.00 -9.09 -4.67
CA GLU A 223 -5.64 -8.56 -3.35
C GLU A 223 -4.13 -8.53 -3.10
N GLU A 224 -3.40 -9.53 -3.58
CA GLU A 224 -1.94 -9.60 -3.43
C GLU A 224 -1.26 -8.44 -4.18
N ILE A 225 -1.76 -8.13 -5.38
CA ILE A 225 -1.28 -7.01 -6.21
C ILE A 225 -1.53 -5.67 -5.51
N LEU A 226 -2.73 -5.46 -4.94
CA LEU A 226 -3.03 -4.25 -4.16
C LEU A 226 -2.14 -4.13 -2.92
N ASN A 227 -1.91 -5.24 -2.22
CA ASN A 227 -1.09 -5.28 -1.03
C ASN A 227 0.38 -4.93 -1.35
N GLY A 228 0.93 -5.50 -2.42
CA GLY A 228 2.27 -5.15 -2.91
C GLY A 228 2.41 -3.65 -3.19
N PHE A 229 1.39 -3.05 -3.82
CA PHE A 229 1.38 -1.63 -4.14
C PHE A 229 1.33 -0.76 -2.88
N PHE A 230 0.46 -1.09 -1.93
CA PHE A 230 0.34 -0.32 -0.69
C PHE A 230 1.54 -0.50 0.24
N ASN A 231 2.18 -1.67 0.25
CA ASN A 231 3.44 -1.90 0.94
C ASN A 231 4.55 -1.02 0.35
N TYR A 232 4.65 -0.95 -0.98
CA TYR A 232 5.61 -0.08 -1.64
C TYR A 232 5.44 1.39 -1.23
N LEU A 233 4.20 1.89 -1.25
CA LEU A 233 3.88 3.27 -0.85
C LEU A 233 4.21 3.55 0.62
N ASN A 234 3.97 2.59 1.51
CA ASN A 234 4.16 2.77 2.95
C ASN A 234 5.59 2.48 3.42
N TYR A 235 6.33 1.58 2.78
CA TYR A 235 7.59 1.04 3.33
C TYR A 235 8.77 1.14 2.37
N GLY A 236 8.54 1.53 1.10
CA GLY A 236 9.58 1.75 0.09
C GLY A 236 10.21 0.48 -0.49
N GLU A 237 9.72 -0.70 -0.09
CA GLU A 237 10.15 -2.03 -0.55
C GLU A 237 8.90 -2.89 -0.83
N VAL A 238 8.96 -3.77 -1.84
CA VAL A 238 7.85 -4.68 -2.24
C VAL A 238 7.72 -5.88 -1.28
N ILE A 239 8.49 -5.92 -0.19
CA ILE A 239 8.55 -7.06 0.72
C ILE A 239 8.00 -6.60 2.08
N ILE A 240 7.01 -7.31 2.61
CA ILE A 240 6.89 -7.73 4.03
C ILE A 240 5.54 -8.44 4.32
N ARG A 241 4.43 -8.12 3.64
CA ARG A 241 3.11 -8.67 4.04
C ARG A 241 2.53 -9.62 3.01
N GLN A 242 2.90 -10.89 3.03
CA GLN A 242 2.34 -11.86 2.06
C GLN A 242 0.89 -12.30 2.37
N ASN A 243 0.30 -11.93 3.52
CA ASN A 243 -0.97 -12.50 3.98
C ASN A 243 -2.02 -11.50 4.51
N GLU A 244 -1.81 -10.18 4.38
CA GLU A 244 -2.87 -9.23 4.74
C GLU A 244 -3.91 -9.13 3.64
N LYS A 245 -5.17 -9.43 3.99
CA LYS A 245 -6.30 -9.16 3.12
C LYS A 245 -6.53 -7.66 3.08
N VAL A 246 -6.43 -7.08 1.90
CA VAL A 246 -6.57 -5.62 1.70
C VAL A 246 -8.04 -5.24 1.76
N LEU A 247 -8.87 -6.05 1.12
CA LEU A 247 -10.31 -5.85 1.01
C LEU A 247 -11.04 -6.41 2.23
N GLU A 248 -10.72 -7.62 2.68
CA GLU A 248 -11.43 -8.30 3.79
C GLU A 248 -12.97 -8.24 3.63
N ASN A 249 -13.65 -7.40 4.43
CA ASN A 249 -15.09 -7.13 4.41
C ASN A 249 -15.40 -5.65 4.07
N LYS A 250 -14.41 -4.91 3.55
CA LYS A 250 -14.54 -3.50 3.21
C LYS A 250 -15.17 -3.38 1.82
N GLN A 251 -16.05 -2.40 1.68
CA GLN A 251 -16.56 -1.94 0.39
C GLN A 251 -16.11 -0.48 0.22
N PRO A 252 -14.83 -0.26 -0.16
CA PRO A 252 -14.34 1.10 -0.36
C PRO A 252 -15.07 1.76 -1.53
N LEU A 253 -15.32 3.06 -1.42
CA LEU A 253 -15.93 3.86 -2.49
C LEU A 253 -14.95 4.07 -3.65
N HIS A 254 -13.66 4.22 -3.34
CA HIS A 254 -12.59 4.44 -4.31
C HIS A 254 -11.21 4.02 -3.74
N LEU A 255 -10.18 4.00 -4.60
CA LEU A 255 -8.85 3.51 -4.25
C LEU A 255 -8.18 4.31 -3.12
N LEU A 256 -8.34 5.63 -3.08
CA LEU A 256 -7.83 6.47 -1.98
C LEU A 256 -8.45 6.11 -0.64
N GLU A 257 -9.75 5.78 -0.57
CA GLU A 257 -10.37 5.31 0.67
C GLU A 257 -9.79 3.96 1.08
N LEU A 258 -9.63 3.04 0.13
CA LEU A 258 -9.03 1.74 0.41
C LEU A 258 -7.61 1.90 0.94
N TYR A 259 -6.79 2.73 0.30
CA TYR A 259 -5.43 3.03 0.75
C TYR A 259 -5.40 3.72 2.11
N ARG A 260 -6.29 4.69 2.36
CA ARG A 260 -6.46 5.31 3.69
C ARG A 260 -6.79 4.24 4.73
N SER A 261 -7.70 3.32 4.41
CA SER A 261 -8.07 2.22 5.29
C SER A 261 -6.88 1.28 5.54
N TYR A 262 -6.03 1.03 4.55
CA TYR A 262 -4.84 0.18 4.66
C TYR A 262 -3.73 0.86 5.47
N PHE A 263 -3.53 2.17 5.27
CA PHE A 263 -2.69 3.03 6.09
C PHE A 263 -3.10 2.95 7.57
N ILE A 264 -4.38 2.65 7.83
CA ILE A 264 -5.03 2.54 9.13
C ILE A 264 -5.22 1.08 9.62
N SER A 265 -5.35 0.05 8.78
CA SER A 265 -5.93 -1.25 9.19
C SER A 265 -5.01 -2.12 10.03
N LEU A 266 -3.76 -1.68 10.26
CA LEU A 266 -2.93 -2.17 11.37
C LEU A 266 -3.25 -1.46 12.71
N SER A 267 -4.40 -0.79 12.83
CA SER A 267 -4.86 -0.08 14.04
C SER A 267 -6.21 -0.56 14.62
N ALA A 268 -6.58 -1.83 14.38
CA ALA A 268 -7.84 -2.43 14.84
C ALA A 268 -7.96 -2.69 16.37
N SER A 269 -7.01 -2.35 17.24
CA SER A 269 -7.19 -2.56 18.69
C SER A 269 -6.88 -1.36 19.58
N LEU A 270 -7.71 -0.32 19.49
CA LEU A 270 -8.11 0.43 20.70
C LEU A 270 -9.61 0.24 21.00
N GLY A 271 -10.12 -0.98 20.81
CA GLY A 271 -11.41 -1.40 21.38
C GLY A 271 -12.63 -0.58 20.92
N LEU A 272 -12.68 -0.23 19.63
CA LEU A 272 -13.80 0.50 19.01
C LEU A 272 -14.56 -0.36 17.99
N GLY A 273 -14.60 -1.67 18.20
CA GLY A 273 -15.67 -2.49 17.63
C GLY A 273 -16.99 -2.08 18.29
N SER A 274 -17.88 -1.46 17.50
CA SER A 274 -19.22 -1.00 17.90
C SER A 274 -19.20 0.03 19.04
N ILE A 275 -19.61 1.26 18.74
CA ILE A 275 -20.03 2.22 19.77
C ILE A 275 -21.24 1.61 20.49
N ASN A 276 -20.96 0.88 21.58
CA ASN A 276 -21.98 0.44 22.48
C ASN A 276 -22.50 1.69 23.21
N LEU A 277 -23.67 2.18 22.80
CA LEU A 277 -24.33 3.41 23.26
C LEU A 277 -24.40 3.53 24.80
N SER A 278 -24.33 2.40 25.49
CA SER A 278 -24.29 2.27 26.95
C SER A 278 -22.96 2.76 27.58
N LYS A 279 -21.81 2.49 26.95
CA LYS A 279 -20.49 2.99 27.40
C LYS A 279 -20.35 4.50 27.21
N TRP A 280 -20.94 5.04 26.13
CA TRP A 280 -20.96 6.48 25.86
C TRP A 280 -21.72 7.27 26.95
N ARG A 281 -22.84 6.72 27.46
CA ARG A 281 -23.60 7.31 28.57
C ARG A 281 -22.85 7.32 29.91
N GLY A 282 -22.06 6.28 30.19
CA GLY A 282 -21.15 6.27 31.35
C GLY A 282 -20.01 7.29 31.22
N TRP A 283 -19.58 7.54 29.98
CA TRP A 283 -18.50 8.47 29.65
C TRP A 283 -18.90 9.94 29.70
N ALA A 284 -20.11 10.29 29.21
CA ALA A 284 -20.68 11.63 29.33
C ALA A 284 -20.78 12.08 30.80
N LYS A 285 -21.04 11.13 31.71
CA LYS A 285 -21.04 11.39 33.16
C LYS A 285 -19.64 11.67 33.75
N LYS A 286 -18.57 11.16 33.12
CA LYS A 286 -17.17 11.33 33.55
C LYS A 286 -16.47 12.54 32.91
N MET A 287 -16.97 13.03 31.77
CA MET A 287 -16.53 14.31 31.18
C MET A 287 -16.93 15.53 32.01
N ASN A 288 -17.95 15.42 32.89
CA ASN A 288 -18.38 16.52 33.76
C ASN A 288 -17.41 16.85 34.91
N THR A 289 -16.34 16.09 35.14
CA THR A 289 -15.40 16.30 36.26
C THR A 289 -14.05 16.91 35.88
N VAL A 290 -13.81 17.31 34.63
CA VAL A 290 -12.54 17.96 34.22
C VAL A 290 -12.84 19.34 33.60
N HIS A 291 -12.84 20.38 34.45
CA HIS A 291 -13.00 21.78 34.05
C HIS A 291 -11.83 22.32 33.17
N GLU A 292 -10.75 21.57 32.98
CA GLU A 292 -9.53 22.02 32.28
C GLU A 292 -9.62 22.03 30.74
N ASP A 293 -10.73 21.57 30.17
CA ASP A 293 -10.72 21.07 28.80
C ASP A 293 -11.14 22.11 27.73
N TYR A 294 -11.78 23.25 28.04
CA TYR A 294 -12.25 24.18 26.98
C TYR A 294 -11.16 25.00 26.25
N ASN A 295 -9.89 24.95 26.66
CA ASN A 295 -8.83 25.72 26.02
C ASN A 295 -8.32 25.01 24.75
N TYR A 296 -8.76 25.49 23.57
CA TYR A 296 -8.37 24.96 22.25
C TYR A 296 -6.85 24.92 22.05
N ILE A 297 -6.13 25.97 22.49
CA ILE A 297 -4.67 26.07 22.35
C ILE A 297 -3.99 24.98 23.21
N ARG A 298 -4.43 24.81 24.45
CA ARG A 298 -3.88 23.77 25.35
C ARG A 298 -4.21 22.35 24.87
N ARG A 299 -5.39 22.15 24.26
CA ARG A 299 -5.82 20.86 23.69
C ARG A 299 -5.04 20.47 22.43
N ASN A 300 -4.64 21.44 21.61
CA ASN A 300 -3.92 21.22 20.35
C ASN A 300 -2.40 21.40 20.45
N ARG A 301 -1.87 21.58 21.65
CA ARG A 301 -0.43 21.76 21.86
C ARG A 301 0.35 20.51 21.41
N SER A 302 1.42 20.73 20.65
CA SER A 302 2.41 19.70 20.37
C SER A 302 3.12 19.24 21.65
N PHE A 303 3.61 18.00 21.63
CA PHE A 303 4.56 17.52 22.64
C PHE A 303 6.00 17.61 22.10
N SER A 304 6.96 17.20 22.91
CA SER A 304 8.39 17.28 22.63
C SER A 304 8.83 16.57 21.34
N SER A 305 9.82 17.15 20.65
CA SER A 305 10.45 16.56 19.47
C SER A 305 11.19 15.26 19.80
N VAL A 306 11.58 14.47 18.79
CA VAL A 306 12.33 13.21 19.00
C VAL A 306 13.56 13.41 19.87
N MET A 307 14.38 14.43 19.59
CA MET A 307 15.59 14.68 20.35
C MET A 307 15.29 15.15 21.78
N GLU A 308 14.24 15.93 21.99
CA GLU A 308 13.78 16.31 23.33
C GLU A 308 13.25 15.11 24.12
N LEU A 309 12.49 14.22 23.47
CA LEU A 309 12.00 12.97 24.07
C LEU A 309 13.17 12.08 24.49
N LYS A 310 14.17 11.94 23.62
CA LYS A 310 15.40 11.19 23.91
C LYS A 310 16.16 11.78 25.10
N ALA A 311 16.26 13.11 25.19
CA ALA A 311 16.84 13.80 26.34
C ALA A 311 16.05 13.57 27.64
N LYS A 312 14.75 13.27 27.54
CA LYS A 312 13.87 12.91 28.67
C LYS A 312 13.78 11.40 28.93
N GLY A 313 14.62 10.59 28.29
CA GLY A 313 14.66 9.14 28.49
C GLY A 313 13.56 8.37 27.80
N ILE A 314 12.90 8.98 26.82
CA ILE A 314 11.93 8.30 25.95
C ILE A 314 12.66 7.93 24.66
N PHE A 315 12.82 6.63 24.43
CA PHE A 315 13.51 6.10 23.26
C PHE A 315 12.52 5.66 22.19
N LEU A 316 12.92 5.80 20.94
CA LEU A 316 12.12 5.37 19.81
C LEU A 316 12.31 3.89 19.53
N LYS A 317 11.21 3.19 19.23
CA LYS A 317 11.19 1.79 18.84
C LYS A 317 10.42 1.62 17.55
N CYS A 318 10.99 0.90 16.59
CA CYS A 318 10.24 0.50 15.41
C CYS A 318 9.33 -0.67 15.77
N ALA A 319 8.04 -0.54 15.44
CA ALA A 319 7.12 -1.66 15.49
C ALA A 319 7.50 -2.64 14.37
N TYR A 320 8.02 -3.82 14.75
CA TYR A 320 8.30 -4.92 13.81
C TYR A 320 7.22 -6.00 13.87
N ASP A 321 6.39 -6.01 14.91
CA ASP A 321 5.44 -7.07 15.17
C ASP A 321 4.13 -6.81 14.42
N GLU A 322 3.88 -7.67 13.43
CA GLU A 322 2.72 -7.68 12.53
C GLU A 322 1.38 -7.92 13.26
N SER A 323 1.43 -8.31 14.54
CA SER A 323 0.25 -8.52 15.40
C SER A 323 -0.20 -7.27 16.17
N SER A 324 0.58 -6.20 16.11
CA SER A 324 0.33 -4.96 16.84
C SER A 324 -0.71 -4.10 16.12
N ASN A 325 -1.98 -4.23 16.51
CA ASN A 325 -3.08 -3.42 15.96
C ASN A 325 -3.10 -1.94 16.42
N GLU A 326 -1.95 -1.27 16.64
CA GLU A 326 -1.89 0.18 16.82
C GLU A 326 -0.60 0.76 16.19
N ASP A 327 -0.74 1.84 15.40
CA ASP A 327 0.38 2.46 14.69
C ASP A 327 1.35 3.26 15.58
N ILE A 328 0.87 3.69 16.76
CA ILE A 328 1.61 4.52 17.71
C ILE A 328 1.31 4.07 19.14
N LYS A 329 2.33 3.61 19.87
CA LYS A 329 2.20 3.20 21.27
C LYS A 329 3.21 3.91 22.14
N PHE A 330 2.79 4.27 23.35
CA PHE A 330 3.70 4.80 24.36
C PHE A 330 3.69 3.93 25.60
N HIS A 331 4.84 3.37 25.93
CA HIS A 331 5.06 2.58 27.13
C HIS A 331 5.97 3.35 28.08
N SER A 332 5.46 3.63 29.28
CA SER A 332 6.29 4.19 30.35
C SER A 332 6.75 3.08 31.29
N HIS A 333 8.05 2.86 31.36
CA HIS A 333 8.68 1.98 32.36
C HIS A 333 9.08 2.77 33.62
N CYS A 334 9.78 2.11 34.54
CA CYS A 334 10.25 2.73 35.79
C CYS A 334 11.13 3.95 35.54
N CYS A 335 12.00 3.83 34.53
CA CYS A 335 13.24 4.59 34.43
C CYS A 335 13.49 5.14 33.03
N TYR A 336 12.71 4.67 32.04
CA TYR A 336 12.73 5.12 30.65
C TYR A 336 11.34 4.94 30.04
N GLY A 337 11.08 5.58 28.91
CA GLY A 337 9.89 5.38 28.09
C GLY A 337 10.26 4.80 26.74
N GLU A 338 9.32 4.11 26.11
CA GLU A 338 9.40 3.68 24.72
C GLU A 338 8.24 4.31 23.95
N LEU A 339 8.56 5.03 22.89
CA LEU A 339 7.60 5.46 21.88
C LEU A 339 7.78 4.56 20.66
N GLU A 340 6.82 3.67 20.48
CA GLU A 340 6.78 2.73 19.38
C GLU A 340 5.99 3.30 18.20
N LEU A 341 6.60 3.27 17.02
CA LEU A 341 6.06 3.82 15.78
C LEU A 341 6.22 2.80 14.65
N VAL A 342 5.22 2.74 13.78
CA VAL A 342 5.30 1.94 12.54
C VAL A 342 6.28 2.58 11.56
N ARG A 343 7.05 1.73 10.88
CA ARG A 343 7.95 2.14 9.81
C ARG A 343 7.17 2.84 8.68
N ARG A 344 7.65 3.99 8.21
CA ARG A 344 7.09 4.68 7.04
C ARG A 344 8.17 5.15 6.08
N ALA A 345 7.88 5.04 4.78
CA ALA A 345 8.67 5.60 3.70
C ALA A 345 8.05 6.93 3.24
N VAL A 346 8.91 7.91 3.04
CA VAL A 346 8.55 9.24 2.54
C VAL A 346 9.23 9.49 1.20
N SER A 347 8.43 9.85 0.20
CA SER A 347 8.87 10.17 -1.16
C SER A 347 8.31 11.52 -1.59
N SER A 348 8.66 11.95 -2.80
CA SER A 348 8.15 13.19 -3.40
C SER A 348 6.62 13.27 -3.46
N ASN A 349 5.92 12.13 -3.54
CA ASN A 349 4.46 12.08 -3.64
C ASN A 349 3.76 12.05 -2.26
N THR A 350 4.49 11.72 -1.20
CA THR A 350 3.91 11.44 0.12
C THR A 350 3.10 12.62 0.66
N LYS A 351 3.59 13.86 0.48
CA LYS A 351 2.86 15.07 0.88
C LYS A 351 1.47 15.15 0.24
N ALA A 352 1.41 14.95 -1.07
CA ALA A 352 0.16 15.06 -1.82
C ALA A 352 -0.83 13.94 -1.44
N ILE A 353 -0.33 12.72 -1.29
CA ILE A 353 -1.16 11.58 -0.85
C ILE A 353 -1.72 11.82 0.55
N TYR A 354 -0.90 12.33 1.49
CA TYR A 354 -1.35 12.66 2.85
C TYR A 354 -2.40 13.77 2.85
N LEU A 355 -2.21 14.84 2.07
CA LEU A 355 -3.20 15.92 1.97
C LEU A 355 -4.53 15.43 1.41
N ASN A 356 -4.53 14.53 0.42
CA ASN A 356 -5.76 13.98 -0.13
C ASN A 356 -6.47 13.02 0.83
N MET A 357 -5.72 12.22 1.59
CA MET A 357 -6.32 11.42 2.68
C MET A 357 -6.94 12.31 3.77
N ILE A 358 -6.26 13.40 4.16
CA ILE A 358 -6.80 14.37 5.12
C ILE A 358 -8.05 15.06 4.55
N ALA A 359 -8.03 15.45 3.28
CA ALA A 359 -9.20 16.05 2.63
C ALA A 359 -10.40 15.10 2.66
N TYR A 360 -10.19 13.81 2.34
CA TYR A 360 -11.21 12.79 2.49
C TYR A 360 -11.72 12.65 3.93
N GLU A 361 -10.81 12.73 4.92
CA GLU A 361 -11.20 12.69 6.34
C GLU A 361 -12.14 13.83 6.75
N MET A 362 -12.03 14.99 6.10
CA MET A 362 -12.85 16.19 6.37
C MET A 362 -14.18 16.23 5.62
N CYS A 363 -14.44 15.26 4.71
CA CYS A 363 -15.69 15.22 3.97
C CYS A 363 -16.90 14.98 4.91
N PRO A 364 -18.05 15.67 4.71
CA PRO A 364 -19.21 15.61 5.63
C PRO A 364 -19.82 14.21 5.84
N HIS A 365 -19.60 13.28 4.90
CA HIS A 365 -20.18 11.93 4.91
C HIS A 365 -19.16 10.83 5.24
N ASN A 366 -17.92 11.20 5.58
CA ASN A 366 -16.90 10.25 5.98
C ASN A 366 -17.11 9.80 7.46
N PRO A 367 -16.71 8.58 7.87
CA PRO A 367 -16.84 8.00 9.23
C PRO A 367 -16.42 8.81 10.49
N ASN A 368 -16.13 10.11 10.41
CA ASN A 368 -15.56 10.92 11.49
C ASN A 368 -14.28 10.28 12.07
N ASP A 369 -13.49 9.65 11.20
CA ASP A 369 -12.27 8.93 11.55
C ASP A 369 -11.04 9.73 11.10
N PHE A 370 -10.47 10.52 12.02
CA PHE A 370 -9.34 11.44 11.77
C PHE A 370 -7.97 10.81 12.03
N ARG A 371 -7.78 9.53 11.73
CA ARG A 371 -6.56 8.79 12.12
C ARG A 371 -5.34 9.22 11.34
N VAL A 372 -5.44 9.42 10.03
CA VAL A 372 -4.34 9.96 9.23
C VAL A 372 -3.97 11.33 9.75
N SER A 373 -4.96 12.21 9.93
CA SER A 373 -4.71 13.56 10.47
C SER A 373 -4.06 13.51 11.85
N THR A 374 -4.42 12.54 12.71
CA THR A 374 -3.79 12.36 14.02
C THR A 374 -2.36 11.86 13.92
N TYR A 375 -2.08 10.89 13.04
CA TYR A 375 -0.73 10.43 12.76
C TYR A 375 0.15 11.58 12.28
N ILE A 376 -0.34 12.40 11.34
CA ILE A 376 0.37 13.58 10.86
C ILE A 376 0.64 14.57 12.00
N ARG A 377 -0.33 14.81 12.88
CA ARG A 377 -0.12 15.67 14.06
C ARG A 377 0.97 15.14 15.01
N VAL A 378 1.04 13.83 15.19
CA VAL A 378 2.09 13.17 15.98
C VAL A 378 3.44 13.37 15.31
N MET A 379 3.54 13.08 14.01
CA MET A 379 4.79 13.27 13.26
C MET A 379 5.26 14.72 13.24
N LYS A 380 4.34 15.70 13.10
CA LYS A 380 4.66 17.13 13.23
C LYS A 380 5.18 17.52 14.61
N SER A 381 4.75 16.84 15.67
CA SER A 381 5.29 17.09 17.02
C SER A 381 6.69 16.50 17.17
N LEU A 382 6.94 15.36 16.53
CA LEU A 382 8.20 14.62 16.58
C LEU A 382 9.30 15.23 15.71
N VAL A 383 8.97 15.71 14.52
CA VAL A 383 9.90 16.14 13.47
C VAL A 383 9.97 17.67 13.42
N ILE A 384 10.82 18.27 14.25
CA ILE A 384 10.99 19.73 14.33
C ILE A 384 12.30 20.17 13.65
N GLN A 385 13.34 19.35 13.74
CA GLN A 385 14.67 19.64 13.20
C GLN A 385 15.30 18.41 12.53
N ARG A 386 16.35 18.60 11.73
CA ARG A 386 17.02 17.53 10.99
C ARG A 386 17.51 16.37 11.87
N ASP A 387 17.91 16.67 13.11
CA ASP A 387 18.43 15.64 14.02
C ASP A 387 17.30 14.71 14.50
N ASP A 388 16.05 15.18 14.55
CA ASP A 388 14.88 14.34 14.82
C ASP A 388 14.67 13.32 13.68
N VAL A 389 14.80 13.77 12.42
CA VAL A 389 14.71 12.92 11.23
C VAL A 389 15.83 11.89 11.24
N LYS A 390 17.06 12.31 11.56
CA LYS A 390 18.22 11.43 11.66
C LYS A 390 18.01 10.33 12.70
N GLU A 391 17.45 10.66 13.86
CA GLU A 391 17.13 9.67 14.89
C GLU A 391 16.03 8.69 14.43
N LEU A 392 14.95 9.18 13.80
CA LEU A 392 13.90 8.33 13.23
C LEU A 392 14.45 7.35 12.18
N ARG A 393 15.40 7.80 11.36
CA ARG A 393 16.12 6.96 10.40
C ARG A 393 17.00 5.91 11.09
N ASN A 394 17.77 6.31 12.10
CA ASN A 394 18.62 5.39 12.87
C ASN A 394 17.79 4.30 13.56
N SER A 395 16.59 4.64 14.04
CA SER A 395 15.62 3.71 14.61
C SER A 395 14.85 2.90 13.57
N LYS A 396 15.11 3.09 12.26
CA LYS A 396 14.42 2.44 11.13
C LYS A 396 12.90 2.69 11.05
N ILE A 397 12.43 3.73 11.74
CA ILE A 397 11.02 4.16 11.73
C ILE A 397 10.73 4.98 10.48
N LEU A 398 11.71 5.74 9.99
CA LEU A 398 11.53 6.57 8.81
C LEU A 398 12.56 6.24 7.74
N LEU A 399 12.08 5.94 6.54
CA LEU A 399 12.86 5.95 5.32
C LEU A 399 12.46 7.15 4.48
N HIS A 400 13.38 7.74 3.73
CA HIS A 400 12.98 8.76 2.77
C HIS A 400 13.88 8.83 1.54
N SER A 401 13.30 9.29 0.43
CA SER A 401 13.96 9.54 -0.85
C SER A 401 13.98 11.03 -1.24
N LEU A 402 13.73 11.94 -0.29
CA LEU A 402 13.71 13.40 -0.51
C LEU A 402 15.12 14.02 -0.63
N GLY A 403 16.17 13.21 -0.49
CA GLY A 403 17.57 13.62 -0.61
C GLY A 403 18.16 14.18 0.68
N ARG A 404 17.51 15.17 1.31
CA ARG A 404 17.99 15.80 2.57
C ARG A 404 16.99 15.65 3.70
N ASP A 405 17.49 15.51 4.93
CA ASP A 405 16.66 15.40 6.13
C ASP A 405 15.83 16.68 6.37
N GLU A 406 16.35 17.84 5.96
CA GLU A 406 15.61 19.11 6.02
C GLU A 406 14.35 19.13 5.15
N GLU A 407 14.32 18.40 4.03
CA GLU A 407 13.13 18.31 3.18
C GLU A 407 12.00 17.52 3.85
N VAL A 408 12.34 16.53 4.70
CA VAL A 408 11.34 15.81 5.51
C VAL A 408 10.72 16.74 6.55
N VAL A 409 11.55 17.54 7.23
CA VAL A 409 11.07 18.54 8.21
C VAL A 409 10.11 19.51 7.51
N LYS A 410 10.54 20.07 6.38
CA LYS A 410 9.72 20.98 5.57
C LYS A 410 8.41 20.35 5.12
N MET A 411 8.45 19.09 4.66
CA MET A 411 7.26 18.36 4.24
C MET A 411 6.22 18.28 5.36
N TYR A 412 6.61 17.81 6.55
CA TYR A 412 5.68 17.70 7.67
C TYR A 412 5.21 19.07 8.16
N ASP A 413 6.08 20.09 8.17
CA ASP A 413 5.73 21.46 8.56
C ASP A 413 4.66 22.08 7.64
N GLU A 414 4.74 21.82 6.33
CA GLU A 414 3.79 22.35 5.34
C GLU A 414 2.44 21.61 5.28
N ILE A 415 2.33 20.41 5.86
CA ILE A 415 1.04 19.70 5.89
C ILE A 415 0.15 20.28 6.98
N ASP A 416 -0.99 20.84 6.60
CA ASP A 416 -2.01 21.23 7.56
C ASP A 416 -2.93 20.04 7.89
N ALA A 417 -3.22 19.85 9.18
CA ALA A 417 -4.06 18.77 9.69
C ALA A 417 -5.07 19.41 10.66
N PRO A 418 -6.19 19.97 10.15
CA PRO A 418 -7.05 20.88 10.93
C PRO A 418 -7.86 20.17 12.02
N ALA A 419 -8.11 18.86 11.88
CA ALA A 419 -8.78 18.04 12.89
C ALA A 419 -7.94 16.81 13.24
N VAL A 420 -8.16 16.27 14.44
CA VAL A 420 -7.52 15.04 14.92
C VAL A 420 -8.53 14.25 15.75
N ASN A 421 -8.30 12.96 15.92
CA ASN A 421 -8.96 12.17 16.94
C ASN A 421 -8.46 12.66 18.30
N LEU A 422 -9.22 13.57 18.90
CA LEU A 422 -8.84 14.31 20.10
C LEU A 422 -8.58 13.39 21.29
N TYR A 423 -9.29 12.25 21.37
CA TYR A 423 -9.08 11.27 22.42
C TYR A 423 -7.73 10.58 22.27
N MET A 424 -7.44 10.01 21.10
CA MET A 424 -6.20 9.29 20.82
C MET A 424 -4.97 10.19 21.01
N PHE A 425 -5.00 11.39 20.42
CA PHE A 425 -3.90 12.34 20.53
C PHE A 425 -3.65 12.78 21.98
N ASN A 426 -4.71 13.12 22.73
CA ASN A 426 -4.54 13.55 24.12
C ASN A 426 -4.11 12.42 25.05
N GLN A 427 -4.55 11.18 24.81
CA GLN A 427 -4.11 10.03 25.59
C GLN A 427 -2.60 9.82 25.43
N LEU A 428 -2.11 9.81 24.19
CA LEU A 428 -0.68 9.72 23.88
C LEU A 428 0.10 10.89 24.51
N ARG A 429 -0.33 12.12 24.26
CA ARG A 429 0.29 13.34 24.78
C ARG A 429 0.38 13.34 26.30
N ARG A 430 -0.72 13.07 27.00
CA ARG A 430 -0.73 13.02 28.48
C ARG A 430 0.17 11.92 29.01
N GLY A 431 0.26 10.78 28.33
CA GLY A 431 1.20 9.70 28.67
C GLY A 431 2.65 10.20 28.64
N ILE A 432 3.03 10.83 27.53
CA ILE A 432 4.38 11.40 27.32
C ILE A 432 4.66 12.51 28.35
N GLU A 433 3.76 13.49 28.51
CA GLU A 433 3.93 14.60 29.46
C GLU A 433 4.06 14.11 30.91
N LYS A 434 3.27 13.11 31.31
CA LYS A 434 3.37 12.49 32.64
C LYS A 434 4.73 11.82 32.86
N HIS A 435 5.33 11.27 31.80
CA HIS A 435 6.66 10.70 31.88
C HIS A 435 7.71 11.81 32.04
N CYS A 436 7.68 12.82 31.17
CA CYS A 436 8.64 13.92 31.14
C CYS A 436 8.61 14.82 32.39
N THR A 437 7.47 14.90 33.09
CA THR A 437 7.32 15.71 34.31
C THR A 437 7.88 15.03 35.56
N SER A 438 8.20 13.73 35.52
CA SER A 438 8.79 13.02 36.65
C SER A 438 10.29 13.31 36.77
N GLN A 439 10.69 14.02 37.83
CA GLN A 439 12.10 14.33 38.11
C GLN A 439 12.96 13.07 38.26
N TYR A 440 12.46 12.07 39.00
CA TYR A 440 13.13 10.77 39.16
C TYR A 440 13.42 10.09 37.81
N LYS A 441 12.44 10.05 36.90
CA LYS A 441 12.61 9.44 35.58
C LYS A 441 13.61 10.21 34.72
N THR A 442 13.60 11.53 34.81
CA THR A 442 14.57 12.38 34.12
C THR A 442 15.99 12.08 34.61
N TRP A 443 16.21 11.98 35.92
CA TRP A 443 17.51 11.64 36.49
C TRP A 443 17.94 10.21 36.15
N ALA A 444 17.01 9.25 36.19
CA ALA A 444 17.29 7.88 35.79
C ALA A 444 17.70 7.79 34.31
N ALA A 445 17.05 8.56 33.44
CA ALA A 445 17.38 8.66 32.03
C ALA A 445 18.77 9.28 31.79
N GLU A 446 19.12 10.37 32.48
CA GLU A 446 20.47 10.95 32.44
C GLU A 446 21.51 9.94 32.89
N LEU A 447 21.23 9.17 33.94
CA LEU A 447 22.14 8.14 34.43
C LEU A 447 22.34 7.02 33.39
N ILE A 448 21.25 6.53 32.77
CA ILE A 448 21.31 5.52 31.71
C ILE A 448 22.12 6.04 30.52
N THR A 449 21.80 7.24 30.02
CA THR A 449 22.45 7.80 28.83
C THR A 449 23.92 8.16 29.04
N VAL A 450 24.30 8.66 30.23
CA VAL A 450 25.68 9.07 30.51
C VAL A 450 26.57 7.89 30.88
N TYR A 451 26.12 7.00 31.77
CA TYR A 451 26.98 5.96 32.35
C TYR A 451 26.85 4.61 31.66
N PHE A 452 25.66 4.24 31.18
CA PHE A 452 25.46 2.96 30.49
C PHE A 452 25.67 3.03 28.97
N SER A 453 26.07 4.19 28.43
CA SER A 453 26.38 4.37 27.00
C SER A 453 27.75 3.82 26.59
N SER A 454 28.65 3.55 27.53
CA SER A 454 29.99 3.03 27.25
C SER A 454 30.35 1.94 28.25
N PRO A 455 30.86 0.78 27.79
CA PRO A 455 31.29 -0.30 28.69
C PRO A 455 32.26 0.20 29.78
N TRP A 456 33.17 1.11 29.44
CA TRP A 456 34.15 1.66 30.38
C TRP A 456 33.51 2.56 31.43
N LYS A 457 32.51 3.37 31.06
CA LYS A 457 31.77 4.20 32.02
C LYS A 457 30.91 3.33 32.95
N THR A 458 30.33 2.25 32.43
CA THR A 458 29.61 1.25 33.24
C THR A 458 30.54 0.58 34.24
N VAL A 459 31.72 0.13 33.81
CA VAL A 459 32.73 -0.46 34.71
C VAL A 459 33.19 0.54 35.75
N ALA A 460 33.47 1.78 35.36
CA ALA A 460 33.86 2.85 36.30
C ALA A 460 32.77 3.12 37.35
N LEU A 461 31.50 3.15 36.93
CA LEU A 461 30.36 3.32 37.85
C LEU A 461 30.24 2.13 38.83
N LEU A 462 30.40 0.90 38.33
CA LEU A 462 30.36 -0.31 39.16
C LEU A 462 31.51 -0.35 40.18
N VAL A 463 32.74 -0.02 39.76
CA VAL A 463 33.91 0.06 40.65
C VAL A 463 33.72 1.15 41.70
N ALA A 464 33.30 2.36 41.29
CA ALA A 464 33.04 3.45 42.23
C ALA A 464 31.95 3.09 43.25
N SER A 465 30.91 2.39 42.81
CA SER A 465 29.83 1.90 43.65
C SER A 465 30.31 0.81 44.61
N ALA A 466 31.13 -0.13 44.14
CA ALA A 466 31.74 -1.16 44.99
C ALA A 466 32.63 -0.53 46.07
N ILE A 467 33.46 0.46 45.72
CA ILE A 467 34.30 1.20 46.67
C ILE A 467 33.46 1.95 47.70
N LEU A 468 32.36 2.58 47.28
CA LEU A 468 31.42 3.25 48.19
C LEU A 468 30.77 2.27 49.18
N ILE A 469 30.30 1.12 48.67
CA ILE A 469 29.68 0.07 49.50
C ILE A 469 30.69 -0.49 50.49
N THR A 470 31.92 -0.80 50.05
CA THR A 470 32.95 -1.32 50.95
C THR A 470 33.36 -0.27 51.99
N SER A 471 33.49 1.00 51.62
CA SER A 471 33.78 2.10 52.55
C SER A 471 32.67 2.29 53.58
N PHE A 472 31.40 2.21 53.15
CA PHE A 472 30.25 2.27 54.05
C PHE A 472 30.24 1.08 55.01
N LEU A 473 30.44 -0.15 54.51
CA LEU A 473 30.51 -1.36 55.34
C LEU A 473 31.66 -1.27 56.35
N GLN A 474 32.84 -0.84 55.91
CA GLN A 474 34.00 -0.61 56.77
C GLN A 474 33.68 0.39 57.89
N THR A 475 33.03 1.50 57.55
CA THR A 475 32.62 2.52 58.53
C THR A 475 31.55 1.98 59.49
N TYR A 476 30.59 1.20 58.98
CA TYR A 476 29.52 0.59 59.78
C TYR A 476 30.08 -0.42 60.79
N PHE A 477 30.98 -1.32 60.36
CA PHE A 477 31.63 -2.29 61.25
C PHE A 477 32.63 -1.64 62.22
N ALA A 478 33.24 -0.51 61.86
CA ALA A 478 34.06 0.26 62.79
C ALA A 478 33.24 0.93 63.91
N ILE A 479 32.01 1.37 63.62
CA ILE A 479 31.10 1.98 64.60
C ILE A 479 30.34 0.91 65.41
N ARG A 480 30.00 -0.21 64.79
CA ARG A 480 29.38 -1.39 65.42
C ARG A 480 30.26 -2.62 65.25
N PRO A 481 31.32 -2.77 66.06
CA PRO A 481 32.10 -3.99 66.07
C PRO A 481 31.18 -5.19 66.40
N LEU A 482 31.32 -6.27 65.63
CA LEU A 482 30.60 -7.51 65.89
C LEU A 482 30.95 -8.02 67.30
N PRO A 483 29.98 -8.54 68.08
CA PRO A 483 30.27 -9.16 69.36
C PRO A 483 31.26 -10.31 69.18
N ASP A 484 32.29 -10.35 70.03
CA ASP A 484 33.50 -11.19 69.93
C ASP A 484 33.26 -12.71 69.78
N GLU A 485 32.04 -13.20 70.03
CA GLU A 485 31.72 -14.63 69.99
C GLU A 485 31.58 -15.21 68.56
N SER A 486 31.42 -14.37 67.52
CA SER A 486 31.20 -14.87 66.15
C SER A 486 32.48 -15.28 65.40
N ASN A 487 33.66 -14.86 65.86
CA ASN A 487 34.93 -15.21 65.19
C ASN A 487 35.34 -16.68 65.42
N GLY A 488 34.87 -17.31 66.50
CA GLY A 488 35.18 -18.71 66.82
C GLY A 488 34.49 -19.71 65.89
N ASP A 489 33.24 -19.45 65.50
CA ASP A 489 32.44 -20.38 64.70
C ASP A 489 32.69 -20.26 63.19
N ILE A 490 32.99 -19.06 62.69
CA ILE A 490 33.36 -18.85 61.28
C ILE A 490 34.73 -19.48 60.97
N MET A 491 35.70 -19.36 61.89
CA MET A 491 37.00 -20.04 61.76
C MET A 491 36.89 -21.56 61.89
N LYS A 492 35.93 -22.09 62.67
CA LYS A 492 35.62 -23.53 62.71
C LYS A 492 35.00 -24.04 61.40
N LEU A 493 34.13 -23.26 60.77
CA LEU A 493 33.52 -23.60 59.47
C LEU A 493 34.55 -23.61 58.33
N LEU A 494 35.42 -22.60 58.26
CA LEU A 494 36.49 -22.55 57.26
C LEU A 494 37.53 -23.68 57.44
N ARG A 495 37.83 -24.07 58.69
CA ARG A 495 38.73 -25.20 58.98
C ARG A 495 38.10 -26.56 58.65
N ARG A 496 36.77 -26.68 58.67
CA ARG A 496 36.04 -27.88 58.19
C ARG A 496 36.07 -28.00 56.67
N CYS A 497 36.02 -26.89 55.94
CA CYS A 497 36.11 -26.91 54.47
C CYS A 497 37.51 -27.25 53.95
N ALA A 498 38.57 -26.89 54.68
CA ALA A 498 39.95 -27.18 54.29
C ALA A 498 40.40 -28.65 54.49
N HIS A 499 39.63 -29.47 55.23
CA HIS A 499 39.98 -30.87 55.55
C HIS A 499 39.22 -31.93 54.75
N PHE A 500 38.54 -31.55 53.66
CA PHE A 500 37.91 -32.52 52.75
C PHE A 500 38.99 -33.25 51.92
N LYS A 501 39.58 -34.29 52.51
CA LYS A 501 40.50 -35.21 51.84
C LYS A 501 39.69 -36.20 51.01
N HIS A 502 39.95 -36.27 49.70
CA HIS A 502 39.32 -37.21 48.77
C HIS A 502 39.42 -38.67 49.29
N PRO A 503 38.34 -39.45 49.31
CA PRO A 503 38.42 -40.90 49.50
C PRO A 503 38.98 -41.54 48.23
N SER A 504 40.11 -42.24 48.39
CA SER A 504 40.69 -43.16 47.43
C SER A 504 39.77 -44.34 47.12
N THR A 505 39.65 -44.68 45.85
CA THR A 505 39.01 -45.90 45.31
C THR A 505 39.71 -47.18 45.81
N PRO A 506 38.98 -48.19 46.34
CA PRO A 506 39.52 -49.52 46.60
C PRO A 506 39.36 -50.46 45.37
N PRO A 507 40.09 -51.59 45.35
CA PRO A 507 40.72 -52.18 44.16
C PRO A 507 39.82 -52.95 43.21
#